data_AF-A0A939YXR7-F1
#
_entry.id   AF-A0A939YXR7-F1
#
_cell.length_a   1.000
_cell.length_b   1.000
_cell.length_c   1.000
_cell.angle_alpha   90.00
_cell.angle_beta   90.00
_cell.angle_gamma   90.00
#
_symmetry.space_group_name_H-M   'P 1'
#
loop_
_entity.id
_entity.type
_entity.pdbx_description
1 polymer ?
#
loop_
_entity_poly.entity_id
_entity_poly.type
_entity_poly.pdbx_seq_one_letter_code
_entity_poly.pdbx_strand_id
1 'polypeptide(L)'
;MTQRDLYDLLEIDSPEDVEYFEQLADLLESDEDISEDLFRHALSAIRAENAGEFAENYMAELANAIPEEVSAEDLTEALDAMEQRLLLLAEDLDEEQNRDDFITELFKLRNWLHEEAGALIDGDPCTLLEAFTEMRAEKLGVASHEYGLDRFPDLTPEEISYNLGRFEKIEL
;
A
#
# COMPACT_ATOMS: atom_id res chain seq x y z
N MET A 1 -18.22 -6.27 -2.65
CA MET A 1 -18.11 -7.54 -3.40
C MET A 1 -18.30 -8.77 -2.49
N THR A 2 -18.38 -9.99 -3.02
CA THR A 2 -18.33 -11.25 -2.22
C THR A 2 -16.91 -11.85 -2.22
N GLN A 3 -16.63 -12.81 -1.32
CA GLN A 3 -15.34 -13.53 -1.29
C GLN A 3 -15.03 -14.21 -2.63
N ARG A 4 -16.03 -14.79 -3.29
CA ARG A 4 -15.83 -15.44 -4.58
C ARG A 4 -15.44 -14.43 -5.65
N ASP A 5 -16.10 -13.28 -5.67
CA ASP A 5 -15.79 -12.22 -6.63
C ASP A 5 -14.35 -11.71 -6.40
N LEU A 6 -13.92 -11.59 -5.15
CA LEU A 6 -12.53 -11.24 -4.80
C LEU A 6 -11.54 -12.29 -5.31
N TYR A 7 -11.84 -13.58 -5.14
CA TYR A 7 -10.95 -14.65 -5.58
C TYR A 7 -10.87 -14.72 -7.10
N ASP A 8 -11.99 -14.51 -7.79
CA ASP A 8 -12.04 -14.42 -9.25
C ASP A 8 -11.23 -13.18 -9.75
N LEU A 9 -11.27 -12.05 -9.03
CA LEU A 9 -10.46 -10.85 -9.31
C LEU A 9 -8.96 -11.13 -9.18
N LEU A 10 -8.55 -11.80 -8.09
CA LEU A 10 -7.15 -12.10 -7.80
C LEU A 10 -6.63 -13.35 -8.52
N GLU A 11 -7.47 -14.03 -9.30
CA GLU A 11 -7.19 -15.30 -9.94
C GLU A 11 -6.65 -16.38 -8.97
N ILE A 12 -7.23 -16.47 -7.76
CA ILE A 12 -6.87 -17.43 -6.70
C ILE A 12 -8.02 -18.38 -6.35
N ASP A 13 -7.69 -19.57 -5.85
CA ASP A 13 -8.67 -20.50 -5.28
C ASP A 13 -8.73 -20.40 -3.74
N SER A 14 -7.66 -19.92 -3.12
CA SER A 14 -7.47 -19.81 -1.67
C SER A 14 -6.43 -18.74 -1.31
N PRO A 15 -6.37 -18.29 -0.04
CA PRO A 15 -5.37 -17.31 0.40
C PRO A 15 -3.90 -17.77 0.25
N GLU A 16 -3.66 -19.08 0.17
CA GLU A 16 -2.31 -19.64 -0.03
C GLU A 16 -1.77 -19.40 -1.44
N ASP A 17 -2.66 -19.06 -2.40
CA ASP A 17 -2.33 -18.83 -3.81
C ASP A 17 -1.93 -17.36 -4.09
N VAL A 18 -1.85 -16.52 -3.05
CA VAL A 18 -1.29 -15.17 -3.14
C VAL A 18 0.23 -15.26 -3.23
N GLU A 19 0.73 -15.40 -4.46
CA GLU A 19 2.13 -15.64 -4.81
C GLU A 19 2.72 -14.66 -5.81
N TYR A 20 1.90 -13.76 -6.38
CA TYR A 20 2.34 -12.80 -7.40
C TYR A 20 2.06 -11.35 -6.99
N PHE A 21 2.97 -10.46 -7.39
CA PHE A 21 2.87 -9.02 -7.12
C PHE A 21 1.57 -8.43 -7.68
N GLU A 22 1.17 -8.87 -8.86
CA GLU A 22 -0.05 -8.42 -9.56
C GLU A 22 -1.29 -8.62 -8.70
N GLN A 23 -1.36 -9.68 -7.89
CA GLN A 23 -2.49 -9.94 -7.00
C GLN A 23 -2.55 -8.90 -5.85
N LEU A 24 -1.40 -8.46 -5.33
CA LEU A 24 -1.39 -7.37 -4.36
C LEU A 24 -1.82 -6.05 -5.03
N ALA A 25 -1.29 -5.77 -6.22
CA ALA A 25 -1.65 -4.57 -6.98
C ALA A 25 -3.16 -4.53 -7.27
N ASP A 26 -3.76 -5.63 -7.74
CA ASP A 26 -5.20 -5.72 -7.98
C ASP A 26 -6.02 -5.53 -6.70
N LEU A 27 -5.55 -6.05 -5.56
CA LEU A 27 -6.21 -5.88 -4.27
C LEU A 27 -6.20 -4.42 -3.78
N LEU A 28 -5.10 -3.70 -4.03
CA LEU A 28 -4.92 -2.29 -3.64
C LEU A 28 -5.58 -1.31 -4.62
N GLU A 29 -5.56 -1.60 -5.91
CA GLU A 29 -5.96 -0.68 -6.97
C GLU A 29 -7.38 -0.93 -7.52
N SER A 30 -8.02 -2.06 -7.18
CA SER A 30 -9.40 -2.30 -7.62
C SER A 30 -10.39 -1.27 -7.09
N ASP A 31 -11.18 -0.69 -8.00
CA ASP A 31 -12.30 0.21 -7.71
C ASP A 31 -13.49 -0.48 -7.03
N GLU A 32 -13.49 -1.81 -6.92
CA GLU A 32 -14.57 -2.53 -6.26
C GLU A 32 -14.52 -2.37 -4.74
N ASP A 33 -15.70 -2.29 -4.11
CA ASP A 33 -15.83 -2.19 -2.65
C ASP A 33 -15.45 -3.52 -1.96
N ILE A 34 -14.20 -3.58 -1.48
CA ILE A 34 -13.62 -4.68 -0.71
C ILE A 34 -13.71 -4.32 0.78
N SER A 35 -14.51 -5.07 1.55
CA SER A 35 -14.56 -4.89 3.00
C SER A 35 -13.25 -5.33 3.66
N GLU A 36 -12.88 -4.69 4.78
CA GLU A 36 -11.69 -5.04 5.57
C GLU A 36 -11.58 -6.54 5.88
N ASP A 37 -12.68 -7.19 6.28
CA ASP A 37 -12.70 -8.63 6.59
C ASP A 37 -12.31 -9.49 5.37
N LEU A 38 -12.72 -9.11 4.17
CA LEU A 38 -12.40 -9.82 2.92
C LEU A 38 -10.94 -9.57 2.53
N PHE A 39 -10.48 -8.33 2.64
CA PHE A 39 -9.09 -7.95 2.41
C PHE A 39 -8.15 -8.74 3.34
N ARG A 40 -8.47 -8.78 4.64
CA ARG A 40 -7.73 -9.56 5.64
C ARG A 40 -7.74 -11.05 5.32
N HIS A 41 -8.88 -11.58 4.93
CA HIS A 41 -8.99 -12.98 4.59
C HIS A 41 -8.13 -13.36 3.37
N ALA A 42 -8.11 -12.54 2.32
CA ALA A 42 -7.30 -12.78 1.13
C ALA A 42 -5.80 -12.85 1.45
N LEU A 43 -5.30 -11.98 2.33
CA LEU A 43 -3.89 -11.93 2.72
C LEU A 43 -3.55 -12.82 3.92
N SER A 44 -4.52 -13.53 4.49
CA SER A 44 -4.33 -14.28 5.75
C SER A 44 -3.22 -15.33 5.70
N ALA A 45 -2.91 -15.87 4.51
CA ALA A 45 -1.85 -16.86 4.31
C ALA A 45 -0.64 -16.34 3.50
N ILE A 46 -0.50 -15.02 3.32
CA ILE A 46 0.67 -14.45 2.64
C ILE A 46 1.97 -14.90 3.31
N ARG A 47 2.97 -15.27 2.51
CA ARG A 47 4.27 -15.72 3.02
C ARG A 47 5.15 -14.51 3.35
N ALA A 48 5.96 -14.61 4.40
CA ALA A 48 6.87 -13.54 4.82
C ALA A 48 7.81 -13.09 3.69
N GLU A 49 8.32 -14.06 2.92
CA GLU A 49 9.16 -13.82 1.73
C GLU A 49 8.47 -12.95 0.67
N ASN A 50 7.16 -13.14 0.48
CA ASN A 50 6.38 -12.36 -0.49
C ASN A 50 5.96 -11.00 0.07
N ALA A 51 5.61 -10.92 1.36
CA ALA A 51 5.07 -9.70 1.96
C ALA A 51 6.02 -8.52 1.85
N GLY A 52 7.30 -8.71 2.18
CA GLY A 52 8.32 -7.66 2.09
C GLY A 52 8.58 -7.26 0.63
N GLU A 53 8.79 -8.25 -0.25
CA GLU A 53 9.03 -8.02 -1.67
C GLU A 53 7.86 -7.27 -2.34
N PHE A 54 6.62 -7.65 -2.05
CA PHE A 54 5.46 -7.00 -2.65
C PHE A 54 5.28 -5.57 -2.14
N ALA A 55 5.51 -5.33 -0.84
CA ALA A 55 5.47 -3.97 -0.29
C ALA A 55 6.55 -3.07 -0.92
N GLU A 56 7.79 -3.54 -1.00
CA GLU A 56 8.90 -2.81 -1.63
C GLU A 56 8.60 -2.49 -3.09
N ASN A 57 8.19 -3.51 -3.86
CA ASN A 57 7.87 -3.35 -5.28
C ASN A 57 6.69 -2.39 -5.49
N TYR A 58 5.65 -2.46 -4.66
CA TYR A 58 4.47 -1.61 -4.81
C TYR A 58 4.80 -0.15 -4.52
N MET A 59 5.53 0.12 -3.44
CA MET A 59 5.96 1.48 -3.09
C MET A 59 6.92 2.05 -4.14
N ALA A 60 7.85 1.24 -4.64
CA ALA A 60 8.74 1.63 -5.71
C ALA A 60 7.97 1.97 -6.99
N GLU A 61 6.92 1.22 -7.37
CA GLU A 61 6.07 1.53 -8.53
C GLU A 61 5.33 2.88 -8.36
N LEU A 62 4.80 3.16 -7.17
CA LEU A 62 4.17 4.46 -6.88
C LEU A 62 5.18 5.61 -6.94
N ALA A 63 6.31 5.49 -6.23
CA ALA A 63 7.34 6.52 -6.20
C ALA A 63 7.93 6.76 -7.60
N ASN A 64 8.15 5.69 -8.37
CA ASN A 64 8.64 5.79 -9.72
C ASN A 64 7.62 6.51 -10.61
N ALA A 65 6.31 6.32 -10.45
CA ALA A 65 5.32 6.93 -11.32
C ALA A 65 5.42 8.47 -11.36
N ILE A 66 5.79 9.10 -10.24
CA ILE A 66 5.86 10.57 -10.09
C ILE A 66 6.85 11.18 -11.11
N PRO A 67 6.43 12.14 -11.95
CA PRO A 67 7.33 12.86 -12.86
C PRO A 67 8.33 13.74 -12.08
N GLU A 68 9.59 13.83 -12.56
CA GLU A 68 10.67 14.57 -11.88
C GLU A 68 10.38 16.08 -11.71
N GLU A 69 9.57 16.63 -12.59
CA GLU A 69 9.14 18.03 -12.63
C GLU A 69 8.00 18.37 -11.66
N VAL A 70 7.32 17.35 -11.12
CA VAL A 70 6.21 17.52 -10.17
C VAL A 70 6.77 17.61 -8.75
N SER A 71 6.35 18.64 -8.01
CA SER A 71 6.69 18.75 -6.60
C SER A 71 5.86 17.75 -5.79
N ALA A 72 6.53 16.79 -5.16
CA ALA A 72 5.90 15.69 -4.44
C ALA A 72 6.64 15.34 -3.13
N GLU A 73 7.37 16.29 -2.53
CA GLU A 73 8.23 16.06 -1.36
C GLU A 73 7.47 15.39 -0.21
N ASP A 74 6.32 15.96 0.17
CA ASP A 74 5.48 15.42 1.26
C ASP A 74 4.91 14.04 0.91
N LEU A 75 4.55 13.81 -0.37
CA LEU A 75 4.02 12.53 -0.83
C LEU A 75 5.09 11.44 -0.76
N THR A 76 6.30 11.75 -1.25
CA THR A 76 7.44 10.84 -1.19
C THR A 76 7.81 10.50 0.26
N GLU A 77 7.79 11.48 1.17
CA GLU A 77 8.01 11.22 2.60
C GLU A 77 6.95 10.27 3.19
N ALA A 78 5.68 10.44 2.82
CA ALA A 78 4.60 9.56 3.25
C ALA A 78 4.75 8.12 2.70
N LEU A 79 5.13 7.97 1.42
CA LEU A 79 5.41 6.68 0.80
C LEU A 79 6.59 5.99 1.49
N ASP A 80 7.71 6.69 1.69
CA ASP A 80 8.90 6.17 2.37
C ASP A 80 8.58 5.70 3.80
N ALA A 81 7.78 6.48 4.55
CA ALA A 81 7.37 6.13 5.90
C ALA A 81 6.49 4.87 5.94
N MET A 82 5.56 4.74 4.99
CA MET A 82 4.71 3.55 4.87
C MET A 82 5.51 2.32 4.44
N GLU A 83 6.42 2.47 3.47
CA GLU A 83 7.33 1.40 3.04
C GLU A 83 8.13 0.85 4.22
N GLN A 84 8.80 1.74 4.98
CA GLN A 84 9.57 1.32 6.15
C GLN A 84 8.72 0.59 7.19
N ARG A 85 7.48 1.03 7.41
CA ARG A 85 6.56 0.36 8.33
C ARG A 85 6.20 -1.04 7.86
N LEU A 86 5.84 -1.19 6.58
CA LEU A 86 5.47 -2.47 5.99
C LEU A 86 6.65 -3.45 6.00
N LEU A 87 7.85 -3.00 5.62
CA LEU A 87 9.05 -3.82 5.64
C LEU A 87 9.37 -4.32 7.05
N LEU A 88 9.27 -3.44 8.05
CA LEU A 88 9.53 -3.82 9.44
C LEU A 88 8.52 -4.85 9.97
N LEU A 89 7.26 -4.77 9.55
CA LEU A 89 6.25 -5.78 9.88
C LEU A 89 6.47 -7.10 9.13
N ALA A 90 6.99 -7.03 7.91
CA ALA A 90 7.28 -8.19 7.08
C ALA A 90 8.48 -9.00 7.60
N GLU A 91 9.47 -8.37 8.27
CA GLU A 91 10.64 -9.06 8.84
C GLU A 91 10.27 -10.20 9.79
N ASP A 92 9.21 -10.02 10.59
CA ASP A 92 8.74 -10.97 11.60
C ASP A 92 7.24 -11.34 11.37
N LEU A 93 6.83 -11.52 10.12
CA LEU A 93 5.43 -11.77 9.72
C LEU A 93 4.86 -13.12 10.24
N ASP A 94 5.73 -14.03 10.71
CA ASP A 94 5.29 -15.29 11.34
C ASP A 94 4.67 -15.04 12.73
N GLU A 95 4.90 -13.87 13.33
CA GLU A 95 4.17 -13.44 14.51
C GLU A 95 2.76 -12.95 14.09
N GLU A 96 1.72 -13.58 14.66
CA GLU A 96 0.31 -13.30 14.32
C GLU A 96 -0.03 -11.81 14.41
N GLN A 97 0.50 -11.11 15.42
CA GLN A 97 0.30 -9.67 15.57
C GLN A 97 0.93 -8.86 14.42
N ASN A 98 2.16 -9.20 14.00
CA ASN A 98 2.84 -8.48 12.93
C ASN A 98 2.15 -8.70 11.58
N ARG A 99 1.62 -9.91 11.34
CA ARG A 99 0.79 -10.21 10.17
C ARG A 99 -0.49 -9.36 10.16
N ASP A 100 -1.22 -9.35 11.27
CA ASP A 100 -2.44 -8.57 11.39
C ASP A 100 -2.17 -7.07 11.21
N ASP A 101 -1.10 -6.55 11.79
CA ASP A 101 -0.66 -5.16 11.63
C ASP A 101 -0.26 -4.88 10.18
N PHE A 102 0.48 -5.77 9.52
CA PHE A 102 0.92 -5.60 8.12
C PHE A 102 -0.28 -5.45 7.19
N ILE A 103 -1.25 -6.36 7.33
CA ILE A 103 -2.49 -6.35 6.55
C ILE A 103 -3.30 -5.09 6.87
N THR A 104 -3.30 -4.63 8.12
CA THR A 104 -3.96 -3.38 8.53
C THR A 104 -3.35 -2.17 7.81
N GLU A 105 -2.02 -2.06 7.79
CA GLU A 105 -1.32 -0.96 7.13
C GLU A 105 -1.53 -0.99 5.60
N LEU A 106 -1.55 -2.17 4.97
CA LEU A 106 -1.93 -2.30 3.56
C LEU A 106 -3.37 -1.85 3.29
N PHE A 107 -4.32 -2.19 4.17
CA PHE A 107 -5.70 -1.74 4.01
C PHE A 107 -5.84 -0.22 4.19
N LYS A 108 -5.06 0.38 5.10
CA LYS A 108 -4.97 1.86 5.24
C LYS A 108 -4.41 2.49 3.97
N LEU A 109 -3.32 1.94 3.42
CA LEU A 109 -2.75 2.39 2.15
C LEU A 109 -3.78 2.33 1.02
N ARG A 110 -4.53 1.23 0.90
CA ARG A 110 -5.63 1.11 -0.06
C ARG A 110 -6.62 2.27 0.10
N ASN A 111 -7.15 2.46 1.31
CA ASN A 111 -8.15 3.50 1.54
C ASN A 111 -7.60 4.90 1.24
N TRP A 112 -6.32 5.13 1.55
CA TRP A 112 -5.64 6.38 1.25
C TRP A 112 -5.50 6.65 -0.25
N LEU A 113 -5.16 5.64 -1.05
CA LEU A 113 -5.09 5.74 -2.51
C LEU A 113 -6.46 6.05 -3.14
N HIS A 114 -7.52 5.48 -2.56
CA HIS A 114 -8.91 5.63 -3.01
C HIS A 114 -9.64 6.83 -2.39
N GLU A 115 -8.99 7.64 -1.56
CA GLU A 115 -9.64 8.80 -0.93
C GLU A 115 -10.01 9.85 -1.98
N GLU A 116 -11.28 10.25 -1.97
CA GLU A 116 -11.81 11.29 -2.85
C GLU A 116 -11.08 12.63 -2.67
N ALA A 117 -10.77 13.28 -3.79
CA ALA A 117 -10.06 14.57 -3.81
C ALA A 117 -8.67 14.56 -3.12
N GLY A 118 -8.02 13.39 -3.06
CA GLY A 118 -6.64 13.24 -2.59
C GLY A 118 -5.59 13.89 -3.49
N ALA A 119 -5.93 14.23 -4.74
CA ALA A 119 -5.05 14.90 -5.69
C ALA A 119 -5.83 15.84 -6.65
N LEU A 120 -5.09 16.52 -7.53
CA LEU A 120 -5.61 17.27 -8.66
C LEU A 120 -4.92 16.82 -9.96
N ILE A 121 -5.71 16.74 -11.03
CA ILE A 121 -5.21 16.64 -12.42
C ILE A 121 -5.82 17.82 -13.20
N ASP A 122 -4.98 18.67 -13.77
CA ASP A 122 -5.38 19.87 -14.52
C ASP A 122 -6.33 20.81 -13.73
N GLY A 123 -6.24 20.76 -12.40
CA GLY A 123 -7.07 21.54 -11.47
C GLY A 123 -8.39 20.89 -11.06
N ASP A 124 -8.74 19.74 -11.64
CA ASP A 124 -9.92 18.95 -11.25
C ASP A 124 -9.57 17.93 -10.15
N PRO A 125 -10.36 17.81 -9.07
CA PRO A 125 -10.13 16.83 -8.01
C PRO A 125 -10.27 15.39 -8.48
N CYS A 126 -9.35 14.54 -8.02
CA CYS A 126 -9.32 13.11 -8.25
C CYS A 126 -8.76 12.38 -7.01
N THR A 127 -8.80 11.05 -7.03
CA THR A 127 -8.08 10.22 -6.04
C THR A 127 -6.58 10.21 -6.33
N LEU A 128 -5.78 9.75 -5.36
CA LEU A 128 -4.34 9.53 -5.59
C LEU A 128 -4.11 8.41 -6.62
N LEU A 129 -4.93 7.36 -6.59
CA LEU A 129 -4.83 6.25 -7.53
C LEU A 129 -5.03 6.69 -8.98
N GLU A 130 -6.03 7.54 -9.23
CA GLU A 130 -6.27 8.13 -10.56
C GLU A 130 -5.07 8.96 -11.02
N ALA A 131 -4.49 9.78 -10.14
CA ALA A 131 -3.29 10.56 -10.43
C ALA A 131 -2.10 9.64 -10.78
N PHE A 132 -1.83 8.60 -9.99
CA PHE A 132 -0.77 7.63 -10.29
C PHE A 132 -1.02 6.90 -11.61
N THR A 133 -2.26 6.58 -11.93
CA THR A 133 -2.64 5.92 -13.19
C THR A 133 -2.30 6.80 -14.39
N GLU A 134 -2.65 8.09 -14.36
CA GLU A 134 -2.32 9.02 -15.44
C GLU A 134 -0.80 9.26 -15.52
N MET A 135 -0.10 9.40 -14.40
CA MET A 135 1.37 9.53 -14.39
C MET A 135 2.06 8.31 -15.02
N ARG A 136 1.60 7.09 -14.73
CA ARG A 136 2.09 5.86 -15.37
C ARG A 136 1.78 5.88 -16.87
N ALA A 137 0.60 6.36 -17.29
CA ALA A 137 0.22 6.47 -18.69
C ALA A 137 1.09 7.47 -19.48
N GLU A 138 1.47 8.60 -18.86
CA GLU A 138 2.36 9.61 -19.46
C GLU A 138 3.73 9.02 -19.83
N LYS A 139 4.28 8.14 -18.97
CA LYS A 139 5.53 7.42 -19.26
C LYS A 139 5.44 6.52 -20.49
N LEU A 140 4.23 6.09 -20.86
CA LEU A 140 3.96 5.30 -22.06
C LEU A 140 3.69 6.18 -23.30
N GLY A 141 3.79 7.50 -23.18
CA GLY A 141 3.66 8.46 -24.26
C GLY A 141 2.28 9.11 -24.40
N VAL A 142 1.44 9.04 -23.36
CA VAL A 142 0.20 9.83 -23.26
C VAL A 142 0.55 11.31 -23.01
N ALA A 143 -0.41 12.22 -23.22
CA ALA A 143 -0.21 13.65 -23.01
C ALA A 143 0.01 13.96 -21.53
N SER A 144 0.89 14.92 -21.25
CA SER A 144 1.22 15.34 -19.89
C SER A 144 0.12 16.20 -19.24
N HIS A 145 -0.09 16.02 -17.95
CA HIS A 145 -1.01 16.76 -17.09
C HIS A 145 -0.29 17.63 -16.06
N GLU A 146 -0.99 18.61 -15.50
CA GLU A 146 -0.55 19.33 -14.30
C GLU A 146 -1.08 18.62 -13.05
N TYR A 147 -0.18 18.23 -12.14
CA TYR A 147 -0.54 17.49 -10.92
C TYR A 147 -0.47 18.38 -9.68
N GLY A 148 -1.50 18.30 -8.83
CA GLY A 148 -1.50 18.83 -7.47
C GLY A 148 -1.47 17.71 -6.44
N LEU A 149 -0.32 17.51 -5.81
CA LEU A 149 -0.04 16.41 -4.87
C LEU A 149 0.10 16.89 -3.42
N ASP A 150 -0.59 17.97 -3.04
CA ASP A 150 -0.54 18.57 -1.70
C ASP A 150 -1.87 18.42 -0.93
N ARG A 151 -2.79 17.59 -1.45
CA ARG A 151 -4.17 17.45 -0.95
C ARG A 151 -4.50 16.12 -0.30
N PHE A 152 -3.55 15.19 -0.29
CA PHE A 152 -3.76 13.88 0.28
C PHE A 152 -3.88 13.97 1.81
N PRO A 153 -4.71 13.13 2.44
CA PRO A 153 -4.82 13.11 3.90
C PRO A 153 -3.54 12.54 4.52
N ASP A 154 -3.24 12.93 5.76
CA ASP A 154 -2.09 12.38 6.50
C ASP A 154 -2.19 10.85 6.59
N LEU A 155 -1.25 10.16 5.97
CA LEU A 155 -1.06 8.73 6.14
C LEU A 155 -0.10 8.52 7.32
N THR A 156 -0.60 8.62 8.55
CA THR A 156 0.21 8.30 9.74
C THR A 156 0.16 6.80 10.03
N PRO A 157 1.27 6.06 9.85
CA PRO A 157 1.34 4.67 10.28
C PRO A 157 1.21 4.60 11.82
N GLU A 158 0.64 3.51 12.34
CA GLU A 158 0.56 3.34 13.79
C GLU A 158 1.94 3.21 14.44
N GLU A 159 2.14 3.88 15.58
CA GLU A 159 3.37 3.77 16.36
C GLU A 159 3.60 2.32 16.81
N ILE A 160 4.79 1.79 16.53
CA ILE A 160 5.16 0.44 16.95
C ILE A 160 5.40 0.45 18.46
N SER A 161 4.47 -0.15 19.22
CA SER A 161 4.75 -0.46 20.62
C SER A 161 5.67 -1.68 20.69
N TYR A 162 6.98 -1.47 20.62
CA TYR A 162 7.90 -2.53 21.00
C TYR A 162 7.68 -2.83 22.48
N ASN A 163 7.25 -4.05 22.79
CA ASN A 163 7.51 -4.63 24.11
C ASN A 163 9.02 -4.90 24.21
N LEU A 164 9.81 -3.84 24.38
CA LEU A 164 11.20 -3.96 24.79
C LEU A 164 11.18 -4.71 26.12
N GLY A 165 11.44 -6.03 26.04
CA GLY A 165 11.56 -6.89 27.20
C GLY A 165 12.45 -6.20 28.23
N ARG A 166 12.07 -6.28 29.51
CA ARG A 166 12.75 -5.60 30.62
C ARG A 166 14.26 -5.65 30.43
N PHE A 167 14.87 -4.49 30.21
CA PHE A 167 16.32 -4.36 30.21
C PHE A 167 16.85 -4.85 31.56
N GLU A 168 17.44 -6.04 31.59
CA GLU A 168 18.23 -6.46 32.74
C GLU A 168 19.50 -5.62 32.75
N LYS A 169 19.65 -4.86 33.83
CA LYS A 169 20.81 -4.01 34.06
C LYS A 169 22.05 -4.91 34.12
N ILE A 170 22.98 -4.74 33.19
CA ILE A 170 24.31 -5.35 33.28
C ILE A 170 25.01 -4.68 34.46
N GLU A 171 25.25 -5.43 35.54
CA GLU A 171 26.15 -5.01 36.61
C GLU A 171 27.60 -5.18 36.10
N LEU A 172 28.31 -4.06 35.96
CA LEU A 172 29.75 -4.00 35.69
C LEU A 172 30.56 -4.04 36.99
#